data_AF-A0A1G8H658-F1
#
_entry.id   AF-A0A1G8H658-F1
#
_cell.length_a   1.000
_cell.length_b   1.000
_cell.length_c   1.000
_cell.angle_alpha   90.00
_cell.angle_beta   90.00
_cell.angle_gamma   90.00
#
_symmetry.space_group_name_H-M   'P 1'
#
loop_
_entity.id
_entity.type
_entity.pdbx_description
1 polymer ?
#
loop_
_entity_poly.entity_id
_entity_poly.type
_entity_poly.pdbx_seq_one_letter_code
_entity_poly.pdbx_strand_id
1 'polypeptide(L)'
;MYVVELQFECFDNTTISAVDKAINGLMDALRYNGQVLGREFPIVLGDGEFFVRAVCPEENSLHPSHHSGFVKHCLRALSDASLLAPKVRLLGRDINSEQAAEARTPSWQILYTTYVHTCSPLRSGDTLLPIPLYRNPPTFNGDHKAVVKWQTEWQACDELQMAGGCRAEHAALHEICDADSVLFRRGWDLRGRIEYLTKVPTYYYQYRVGGSSLADEQARKCPKCGGDWLLDEPVHDIFHFKCDNCRIVSNLSWDHIK
;
A
#
# COMPACT_ATOMS: atom_id res chain seq x y z
N MET A 1 2.93 0.82 13.68
CA MET A 1 4.06 0.20 12.94
C MET A 1 5.34 0.33 13.75
N TYR A 2 6.43 -0.24 13.27
CA TYR A 2 7.69 -0.32 14.00
C TYR A 2 8.87 0.18 13.19
N VAL A 3 9.76 0.94 13.83
CA VAL A 3 11.02 1.37 13.22
C VAL A 3 12.07 0.31 13.51
N VAL A 4 12.78 -0.10 12.46
CA VAL A 4 13.90 -1.03 12.52
C VAL A 4 15.14 -0.39 11.90
N GLU A 5 16.30 -0.82 12.36
CA GLU A 5 17.59 -0.52 11.74
C GLU A 5 18.20 -1.83 11.21
N LEU A 6 18.57 -1.83 9.94
CA LEU A 6 19.33 -2.91 9.30
C LEU A 6 20.79 -2.48 9.24
N GLN A 7 21.66 -3.27 9.85
CA GLN A 7 23.12 -3.09 9.83
C GLN A 7 23.75 -4.11 8.88
N PHE A 8 24.55 -3.64 7.94
CA PHE A 8 25.24 -4.43 6.94
C PHE A 8 26.76 -4.31 7.14
N GLU A 9 27.37 -5.43 7.50
CA GLU A 9 28.82 -5.57 7.68
C GLU A 9 29.49 -6.02 6.37
N CYS A 10 30.68 -5.49 6.11
CA CYS A 10 31.54 -5.96 5.01
C CYS A 10 32.45 -7.08 5.50
N PHE A 11 32.53 -8.19 4.78
CA PHE A 11 33.51 -9.26 5.06
C PHE A 11 34.76 -9.21 4.18
N ASP A 12 34.74 -8.37 3.13
CA ASP A 12 35.88 -8.07 2.26
C ASP A 12 35.74 -6.64 1.72
N ASN A 13 36.76 -6.15 1.03
CA ASN A 13 36.73 -4.88 0.32
C ASN A 13 35.57 -4.83 -0.68
N THR A 14 34.93 -3.68 -0.76
CA THR A 14 33.80 -3.43 -1.66
C THR A 14 33.86 -2.02 -2.23
N THR A 15 32.94 -1.70 -3.12
CA THR A 15 32.77 -0.36 -3.68
C THR A 15 31.42 0.20 -3.27
N ILE A 16 31.33 1.53 -3.12
CA ILE A 16 30.08 2.20 -2.80
C ILE A 16 28.98 1.86 -3.81
N SER A 17 29.31 1.75 -5.10
CA SER A 17 28.33 1.39 -6.14
C SER A 17 27.81 -0.05 -6.01
N ALA A 18 28.67 -1.00 -5.63
CA ALA A 18 28.24 -2.39 -5.41
C ALA A 18 27.31 -2.50 -4.20
N VAL A 19 27.68 -1.84 -3.10
CA VAL A 19 26.87 -1.78 -1.87
C VAL A 19 25.53 -1.12 -2.12
N ASP A 20 25.53 0.05 -2.76
CA ASP A 20 24.31 0.80 -3.09
C ASP A 20 23.34 -0.07 -3.90
N LYS A 21 23.82 -0.72 -4.96
CA LYS A 21 23.00 -1.61 -5.79
C LYS A 21 22.43 -2.79 -4.99
N ALA A 22 23.24 -3.43 -4.15
CA ALA A 22 22.84 -4.62 -3.39
C ALA A 22 21.82 -4.28 -2.30
N ILE A 23 22.10 -3.24 -1.50
CA ILE A 23 21.20 -2.80 -0.42
C ILE A 23 19.89 -2.26 -1.01
N ASN A 24 19.92 -1.36 -2.00
CA ASN A 24 18.69 -0.87 -2.63
C ASN A 24 17.87 -1.98 -3.28
N GLY A 25 18.53 -2.96 -3.92
CA GLY A 25 17.86 -4.13 -4.47
C GLY A 25 17.12 -4.95 -3.41
N LEU A 26 17.72 -5.16 -2.23
CA LEU A 26 17.06 -5.81 -1.11
C LEU A 26 15.91 -4.98 -0.54
N MET A 27 16.11 -3.67 -0.35
CA MET A 27 15.08 -2.78 0.17
C MET A 27 13.86 -2.72 -0.76
N ASP A 28 14.07 -2.69 -2.07
CA ASP A 28 13.02 -2.82 -3.07
C ASP A 28 12.28 -4.15 -2.97
N ALA A 29 13.01 -5.27 -2.84
CA ALA A 29 12.39 -6.59 -2.70
C ALA A 29 11.53 -6.69 -1.43
N LEU A 30 12.02 -6.18 -0.30
CA LEU A 30 11.28 -6.14 0.97
C LEU A 30 10.04 -5.24 0.87
N ARG A 31 10.17 -4.08 0.21
CA ARG A 31 9.06 -3.15 -0.04
C ARG A 31 7.99 -3.78 -0.93
N TYR A 32 8.38 -4.39 -2.05
CA TYR A 32 7.42 -5.03 -2.96
C TYR A 32 6.76 -6.28 -2.37
N ASN A 33 7.38 -6.92 -1.38
CA ASN A 33 6.73 -7.97 -0.60
C ASN A 33 5.84 -7.42 0.53
N GLY A 34 5.92 -6.12 0.83
CA GLY A 34 5.16 -5.43 1.88
C GLY A 34 5.73 -5.60 3.30
N GLN A 35 6.98 -6.04 3.44
CA GLN A 35 7.65 -6.19 4.73
C GLN A 35 8.22 -4.87 5.25
N VAL A 36 8.58 -3.97 4.33
CA VAL A 36 9.04 -2.61 4.60
C VAL A 36 8.10 -1.61 3.93
N LEU A 37 7.83 -0.53 4.64
CA LEU A 37 6.99 0.60 4.23
C LEU A 37 7.85 1.81 3.91
N GLY A 38 7.32 2.72 3.09
CA GLY A 38 8.01 3.92 2.63
C GLY A 38 8.55 3.79 1.20
N ARG A 39 9.21 4.85 0.72
CA ARG A 39 9.73 4.97 -0.66
C ARG A 39 11.22 5.29 -0.72
N GLU A 40 11.77 5.79 0.38
CA GLU A 40 13.15 6.26 0.46
C GLU A 40 13.83 5.54 1.63
N PHE A 41 15.00 4.96 1.34
CA PHE A 41 15.78 4.18 2.29
C PHE A 41 17.20 4.73 2.30
N PRO A 42 17.47 5.82 3.03
CA PRO A 42 18.79 6.38 3.09
C PRO A 42 19.77 5.36 3.67
N ILE A 43 20.89 5.17 2.96
CA ILE A 43 21.98 4.30 3.38
C ILE A 43 23.05 5.19 4.03
N VAL A 44 23.32 4.94 5.30
CA VAL A 44 24.37 5.64 6.06
C VAL A 44 25.63 4.79 6.08
N LEU A 45 26.78 5.36 5.71
CA LEU A 45 28.10 4.76 5.93
C LEU A 45 28.68 5.31 7.23
N GLY A 46 28.97 4.43 8.19
CA GLY A 46 29.58 4.78 9.47
C GLY A 46 30.50 3.66 9.96
N ASP A 47 31.70 4.02 10.43
CA ASP A 47 32.68 3.08 11.00
C ASP A 47 32.98 1.84 10.13
N GLY A 48 32.87 1.96 8.81
CA GLY A 48 33.11 0.86 7.85
C GLY A 48 31.90 -0.06 7.60
N GLU A 49 30.75 0.24 8.17
CA GLU A 49 29.49 -0.49 8.03
C GLU A 49 28.40 0.38 7.40
N PHE A 50 27.35 -0.27 6.91
CA PHE A 50 26.21 0.42 6.30
C PHE A 50 24.94 0.21 7.12
N PHE A 51 24.14 1.27 7.25
CA PHE A 51 22.92 1.26 8.03
C PHE A 51 21.75 1.78 7.21
N VAL A 52 20.61 1.11 7.32
CA VAL A 52 19.33 1.55 6.74
C VAL A 52 18.28 1.55 7.84
N ARG A 53 17.52 2.63 7.93
CA ARG A 53 16.31 2.67 8.77
C ARG A 53 15.07 2.49 7.92
N ALA A 54 14.15 1.71 8.43
CA ALA A 54 12.92 1.34 7.73
C ALA A 54 11.76 1.25 8.71
N VAL A 55 10.55 1.44 8.19
CA VAL A 55 9.31 1.18 8.93
C VAL A 55 8.75 -0.17 8.49
N CYS A 56 8.39 -1.01 9.44
CA CYS A 56 7.80 -2.32 9.23
C CYS A 56 6.35 -2.34 9.74
N PRO A 57 5.42 -3.07 9.09
CA PRO A 57 4.05 -3.21 9.56
C PRO A 57 3.94 -3.76 10.99
N GLU A 58 4.76 -4.77 11.30
CA GLU A 58 4.80 -5.54 12.54
C GLU A 58 6.25 -5.76 13.01
N GLU A 59 6.45 -6.08 14.30
CA GLU A 59 7.78 -6.31 14.91
C GLU A 59 8.59 -7.40 14.18
N ASN A 60 7.90 -8.46 13.74
CA ASN A 60 8.49 -9.62 13.08
C ASN A 60 8.38 -9.57 11.55
N SER A 61 8.11 -8.41 10.95
CA SER A 61 7.90 -8.31 9.49
C SER A 61 9.10 -8.79 8.67
N LEU A 62 10.32 -8.68 9.21
CA LEU A 62 11.56 -9.13 8.58
C LEU A 62 11.93 -10.58 8.91
N HIS A 63 11.03 -11.35 9.54
CA HIS A 63 11.29 -12.75 9.84
C HIS A 63 11.38 -13.58 8.54
N PRO A 64 12.34 -14.53 8.41
CA PRO A 64 12.56 -15.28 7.17
C PRO A 64 11.35 -16.07 6.64
N SER A 65 10.37 -16.39 7.48
CA SER A 65 9.11 -17.02 7.06
C SER A 65 8.27 -16.15 6.14
N HIS A 66 8.47 -14.83 6.15
CA HIS A 66 7.73 -13.89 5.32
C HIS A 66 8.44 -13.57 4.00
N HIS A 67 9.69 -14.01 3.82
CA HIS A 67 10.46 -13.67 2.64
C HIS A 67 9.89 -14.34 1.38
N SER A 68 9.59 -13.51 0.37
CA SER A 68 9.35 -14.00 -0.98
C SER A 68 10.59 -14.66 -1.57
N GLY A 69 10.42 -15.40 -2.67
CA GLY A 69 11.55 -15.96 -3.41
C GLY A 69 12.55 -14.89 -3.86
N PHE A 70 12.04 -13.70 -4.24
CA PHE A 70 12.87 -12.57 -4.66
C PHE A 70 13.64 -11.94 -3.49
N VAL A 71 13.01 -11.76 -2.32
CA VAL A 71 13.72 -11.31 -1.10
C VAL A 71 14.86 -12.26 -0.75
N LYS A 72 14.61 -13.58 -0.78
CA LYS A 72 15.66 -14.59 -0.54
C LYS A 72 16.79 -14.51 -1.56
N HIS A 73 16.48 -14.21 -2.82
CA HIS A 73 17.48 -14.00 -3.85
C HIS A 73 18.34 -12.76 -3.57
N CYS A 74 17.73 -11.61 -3.27
CA CYS A 74 18.45 -10.38 -2.94
C CYS A 74 19.31 -10.51 -1.68
N LEU A 75 18.85 -11.23 -0.66
CA LEU A 75 19.66 -11.54 0.54
C LEU A 75 20.92 -12.33 0.21
N ARG A 76 20.85 -13.27 -0.74
CA ARG A 76 22.05 -14.00 -1.21
C ARG A 76 22.95 -13.09 -2.04
N ALA A 77 22.39 -12.23 -2.88
CA ALA A 77 23.15 -11.31 -3.74
C ALA A 77 23.95 -10.26 -2.95
N LEU A 78 23.68 -10.07 -1.66
CA LEU A 78 24.52 -9.23 -0.79
C LEU A 78 25.99 -9.67 -0.79
N SER A 79 26.26 -10.98 -0.88
CA SER A 79 27.63 -11.49 -0.88
C SER A 79 28.43 -11.05 -2.11
N ASP A 80 27.75 -10.79 -3.23
CA ASP A 80 28.40 -10.31 -4.47
C ASP A 80 28.95 -8.88 -4.30
N ALA A 81 28.48 -8.15 -3.29
CA ALA A 81 28.97 -6.85 -2.86
C ALA A 81 29.83 -6.92 -1.59
N SER A 82 30.31 -8.11 -1.21
CA SER A 82 31.09 -8.37 0.01
C SER A 82 30.34 -8.03 1.32
N LEU A 83 29.00 -8.04 1.29
CA LEU A 83 28.16 -7.76 2.46
C LEU A 83 27.65 -9.05 3.10
N LEU A 84 27.61 -9.06 4.43
CA LEU A 84 26.90 -10.08 5.21
C LEU A 84 25.38 -9.82 5.21
N ALA A 85 24.61 -10.84 5.58
CA ALA A 85 23.18 -10.68 5.82
C ALA A 85 22.94 -9.65 6.94
N PRO A 86 21.95 -8.76 6.81
CA PRO A 86 21.80 -7.66 7.74
C PRO A 86 21.41 -8.13 9.13
N LYS A 87 22.03 -7.54 10.16
CA LYS A 87 21.53 -7.61 11.53
C LYS A 87 20.36 -6.65 11.66
N VAL A 88 19.23 -7.13 12.18
CA VAL A 88 18.01 -6.33 12.35
C VAL A 88 17.86 -5.94 13.81
N ARG A 89 17.77 -4.64 14.08
CA ARG A 89 17.53 -4.08 15.41
C ARG A 89 16.18 -3.36 15.45
N LEU A 90 15.26 -3.84 16.29
CA LEU A 90 13.99 -3.16 16.55
C LEU A 90 14.25 -1.92 17.41
N LEU A 91 13.92 -0.74 16.90
CA LEU A 91 14.09 0.52 17.63
C LEU A 91 12.87 0.86 18.48
N GLY A 92 11.67 0.46 18.03
CA GLY A 92 10.43 0.65 18.77
C GLY A 92 9.23 0.92 17.86
N ARG A 93 8.11 1.27 18.47
CA ARG A 93 6.87 1.64 17.77
C ARG A 93 6.96 3.08 17.26
N ASP A 94 6.57 3.30 16.01
CA ASP A 94 6.31 4.65 15.50
C ASP A 94 4.91 5.10 15.93
N ILE A 95 4.85 6.18 16.71
CA ILE A 95 3.60 6.73 17.25
C ILE A 95 2.78 7.49 16.20
N ASN A 96 3.40 7.91 15.10
CA ASN A 96 2.73 8.60 14.00
C ASN A 96 2.20 7.63 12.94
N SER A 97 2.54 6.35 13.06
CA SER A 97 2.13 5.32 12.13
C SER A 97 0.97 4.50 12.64
N GLU A 98 0.12 4.07 11.70
CA GLU A 98 -1.00 3.17 11.96
C GLU A 98 -0.55 1.83 12.55
N GLN A 99 -1.45 1.19 13.29
CA GLN A 99 -1.27 -0.20 13.69
C GLN A 99 -1.70 -1.14 12.55
N ALA A 100 -0.99 -2.27 12.39
CA ALA A 100 -1.47 -3.32 11.49
C ALA A 100 -2.74 -3.97 12.05
N ALA A 101 -3.64 -4.43 11.19
CA ALA A 101 -4.81 -5.18 11.59
C ALA A 101 -4.40 -6.41 12.43
N GLU A 102 -5.03 -6.62 13.57
CA GLU A 102 -4.74 -7.76 14.44
C GLU A 102 -5.28 -9.07 13.85
N ALA A 103 -6.50 -9.03 13.35
CA ALA A 103 -7.14 -10.17 12.69
C ALA A 103 -6.37 -10.56 11.42
N ARG A 104 -6.07 -11.86 11.28
CA ARG A 104 -5.42 -12.42 10.09
C ARG A 104 -6.35 -12.48 8.88
N THR A 105 -7.65 -12.68 9.12
CA THR A 105 -8.66 -12.83 8.08
C THR A 105 -9.90 -12.03 8.50
N PRO A 106 -10.14 -10.86 7.89
CA PRO A 106 -11.33 -10.07 8.18
C PRO A 106 -12.55 -10.65 7.46
N SER A 107 -13.75 -10.22 7.84
CA SER A 107 -15.00 -10.66 7.19
C SER A 107 -15.14 -10.12 5.76
N TRP A 108 -14.57 -8.95 5.51
CA TRP A 108 -14.32 -8.36 4.20
C TRP A 108 -13.08 -7.46 4.29
N GLN A 109 -12.54 -7.04 3.15
CA GLN A 109 -11.37 -6.19 3.08
C GLN A 109 -11.52 -5.18 1.93
N ILE A 110 -10.63 -4.20 1.88
CA ILE A 110 -10.71 -3.10 0.91
C ILE A 110 -9.33 -2.69 0.43
N LEU A 111 -9.19 -2.45 -0.88
CA LEU A 111 -8.05 -1.78 -1.48
C LEU A 111 -8.30 -0.27 -1.42
N TYR A 112 -7.66 0.38 -0.46
CA TYR A 112 -7.90 1.77 -0.05
C TYR A 112 -6.62 2.45 0.38
N THR A 113 -6.39 3.65 -0.14
CA THR A 113 -5.27 4.51 0.26
C THR A 113 -5.67 5.98 0.09
N THR A 114 -4.84 6.87 0.60
CA THR A 114 -4.88 8.33 0.40
C THR A 114 -3.44 8.82 0.29
N TYR A 115 -3.21 10.04 -0.18
CA TYR A 115 -1.87 10.60 -0.33
C TYR A 115 -1.09 10.68 1.00
N VAL A 116 -1.78 10.75 2.15
CA VAL A 116 -1.16 10.78 3.49
C VAL A 116 -0.80 9.40 4.02
N HIS A 117 -1.36 8.32 3.47
CA HIS A 117 -1.13 6.98 4.00
C HIS A 117 0.26 6.45 3.64
N THR A 118 1.02 6.02 4.65
CA THR A 118 2.35 5.39 4.49
C THR A 118 2.33 3.88 4.75
N CYS A 119 1.13 3.30 4.84
CA CYS A 119 0.88 1.92 5.24
C CYS A 119 0.50 1.01 4.06
N SER A 120 0.17 -0.26 4.36
CA SER A 120 -0.37 -1.17 3.35
C SER A 120 -1.70 -0.63 2.77
N PRO A 121 -1.90 -0.70 1.45
CA PRO A 121 -3.15 -0.25 0.82
C PRO A 121 -4.28 -1.27 0.94
N LEU A 122 -4.00 -2.50 1.39
CA LEU A 122 -5.04 -3.47 1.70
C LEU A 122 -5.45 -3.28 3.16
N ARG A 123 -6.73 -3.04 3.43
CA ARG A 123 -7.24 -2.79 4.78
C ARG A 123 -8.33 -3.76 5.18
N SER A 124 -8.44 -4.01 6.47
CA SER A 124 -9.55 -4.75 7.05
C SER A 124 -10.84 -3.96 6.86
N GLY A 125 -11.86 -4.60 6.33
CA GLY A 125 -13.20 -4.03 6.26
C GLY A 125 -13.87 -3.94 7.63
N ASP A 126 -13.41 -4.69 8.63
CA ASP A 126 -13.98 -4.69 9.97
C ASP A 126 -13.45 -3.53 10.83
N THR A 127 -12.21 -3.08 10.59
CA THR A 127 -11.52 -2.12 11.46
C THR A 127 -10.84 -0.96 10.73
N LEU A 128 -10.82 -0.99 9.40
CA LEU A 128 -10.07 -0.07 8.54
C LEU A 128 -8.56 -0.03 8.81
N LEU A 129 -8.01 -0.97 9.60
CA LEU A 129 -6.58 -1.07 9.85
C LEU A 129 -5.86 -1.75 8.66
N PRO A 130 -4.62 -1.33 8.33
CA PRO A 130 -3.85 -1.90 7.23
C PRO A 130 -3.46 -3.37 7.48
N ILE A 131 -3.65 -4.21 6.47
CA ILE A 131 -3.25 -5.62 6.44
C ILE A 131 -1.89 -5.70 5.75
N PRO A 132 -0.82 -6.15 6.43
CA PRO A 132 0.50 -6.33 5.81
C PRO A 132 0.44 -7.27 4.60
N LEU A 133 0.98 -6.85 3.45
CA LEU A 133 0.82 -7.60 2.19
C LEU A 133 1.46 -8.99 2.25
N TYR A 134 2.59 -9.17 2.94
CA TYR A 134 3.26 -10.46 3.09
C TYR A 134 2.44 -11.51 3.86
N ARG A 135 1.35 -11.12 4.54
CA ARG A 135 0.42 -12.07 5.15
C ARG A 135 -0.43 -12.82 4.10
N ASN A 136 -0.53 -12.28 2.90
CA ASN A 136 -1.32 -12.83 1.81
C ASN A 136 -0.43 -13.48 0.74
N PRO A 137 -0.94 -14.50 0.01
CA PRO A 137 -0.24 -15.04 -1.15
C PRO A 137 0.12 -13.94 -2.16
N PRO A 138 1.29 -14.02 -2.82
CA PRO A 138 1.70 -13.03 -3.80
C PRO A 138 0.65 -12.79 -4.89
N THR A 139 0.41 -11.53 -5.22
CA THR A 139 -0.59 -11.16 -6.23
C THR A 139 -0.15 -11.55 -7.63
N PHE A 140 1.08 -11.19 -8.02
CA PHE A 140 1.66 -11.50 -9.33
C PHE A 140 3.16 -11.78 -9.22
N ASN A 141 3.67 -12.71 -10.03
CA ASN A 141 5.11 -12.96 -10.20
C ASN A 141 5.92 -13.19 -8.91
N GLY A 142 5.26 -13.66 -7.83
CA GLY A 142 5.92 -14.00 -6.58
C GLY A 142 6.06 -12.86 -5.56
N ASP A 143 5.55 -11.66 -5.83
CA ASP A 143 5.44 -10.57 -4.85
C ASP A 143 4.14 -9.73 -5.00
N HIS A 144 4.13 -8.52 -4.41
CA HIS A 144 3.03 -7.56 -4.46
C HIS A 144 3.41 -6.25 -5.16
N LYS A 145 4.43 -6.25 -6.03
CA LYS A 145 4.93 -5.07 -6.73
C LYS A 145 3.84 -4.32 -7.49
N ALA A 146 2.91 -5.03 -8.10
CA ALA A 146 1.79 -4.43 -8.83
C ALA A 146 0.86 -3.62 -7.91
N VAL A 147 0.59 -4.13 -6.70
CA VAL A 147 -0.23 -3.45 -5.68
C VAL A 147 0.46 -2.20 -5.17
N VAL A 148 1.76 -2.31 -4.84
CA VAL A 148 2.56 -1.18 -4.33
C VAL A 148 2.73 -0.08 -5.39
N LYS A 149 2.87 -0.45 -6.67
CA LYS A 149 2.89 0.52 -7.78
C LYS A 149 1.54 1.20 -7.97
N TRP A 150 0.44 0.44 -7.96
CA TRP A 150 -0.91 1.01 -8.01
C TRP A 150 -1.14 2.01 -6.87
N GLN A 151 -0.74 1.66 -5.64
CA GLN A 151 -0.82 2.57 -4.49
C GLN A 151 -0.06 3.86 -4.76
N THR A 152 1.16 3.77 -5.29
CA THR A 152 2.00 4.93 -5.59
C THR A 152 1.34 5.85 -6.63
N GLU A 153 0.77 5.28 -7.70
CA GLU A 153 0.10 6.02 -8.78
C GLU A 153 -1.20 6.66 -8.27
N TRP A 154 -1.98 5.93 -7.48
CA TRP A 154 -3.22 6.43 -6.87
C TRP A 154 -2.95 7.60 -5.93
N GLN A 155 -1.95 7.46 -5.05
CA GLN A 155 -1.56 8.52 -4.13
C GLN A 155 -1.06 9.77 -4.86
N ALA A 156 -0.34 9.62 -5.97
CA ALA A 156 0.09 10.76 -6.77
C ALA A 156 -1.10 11.51 -7.40
N CYS A 157 -2.15 10.79 -7.83
CA CYS A 157 -3.36 11.42 -8.35
C CYS A 157 -4.10 12.21 -7.26
N ASP A 158 -4.24 11.60 -6.07
CA ASP A 158 -4.83 12.23 -4.89
C ASP A 158 -4.00 13.45 -4.42
N GLU A 159 -2.68 13.36 -4.44
CA GLU A 159 -1.78 14.46 -4.08
C GLU A 159 -1.91 15.66 -5.04
N LEU A 160 -2.00 15.40 -6.35
CA LEU A 160 -2.25 16.45 -7.34
C LEU A 160 -3.59 17.15 -7.13
N GLN A 161 -4.61 16.39 -6.75
CA GLN A 161 -5.93 16.92 -6.40
C GLN A 161 -5.86 17.78 -5.13
N MET A 162 -5.25 17.25 -4.07
CA MET A 162 -5.14 17.95 -2.79
C MET A 162 -4.31 19.24 -2.87
N ALA A 163 -3.35 19.30 -3.80
CA ALA A 163 -2.60 20.52 -4.08
C ALA A 163 -3.44 21.59 -4.81
N GLY A 164 -4.43 21.20 -5.62
CA GLY A 164 -5.44 22.07 -6.27
C GLY A 164 -4.92 23.17 -7.21
N GLY A 165 -3.60 23.23 -7.43
CA GLY A 165 -2.97 24.40 -8.05
C GLY A 165 -2.68 24.28 -9.53
N CYS A 166 -2.84 23.10 -10.14
CA CYS A 166 -2.40 22.86 -11.52
C CYS A 166 -3.48 22.18 -12.38
N ARG A 167 -3.42 22.42 -13.69
CA ARG A 167 -4.37 21.85 -14.67
C ARG A 167 -4.41 20.32 -14.68
N ALA A 168 -3.32 19.67 -14.25
CA ALA A 168 -3.22 18.22 -14.21
C ALA A 168 -4.19 17.57 -13.21
N GLU A 169 -4.71 18.32 -12.24
CA GLU A 169 -5.71 17.85 -11.27
C GLU A 169 -6.90 17.16 -11.94
N HIS A 170 -7.44 17.72 -13.04
CA HIS A 170 -8.61 17.13 -13.71
C HIS A 170 -8.32 15.74 -14.28
N ALA A 171 -7.13 15.54 -14.84
CA ALA A 171 -6.70 14.25 -15.35
C ALA A 171 -6.44 13.25 -14.20
N ALA A 172 -5.85 13.73 -13.11
CA ALA A 172 -5.62 12.93 -11.91
C ALA A 172 -6.93 12.48 -11.25
N LEU A 173 -7.89 13.40 -11.12
CA LEU A 173 -9.24 13.13 -10.60
C LEU A 173 -9.94 12.05 -11.43
N HIS A 174 -9.92 12.17 -12.76
CA HIS A 174 -10.50 11.16 -13.65
C HIS A 174 -9.94 9.75 -13.36
N GLU A 175 -8.63 9.61 -13.10
CA GLU A 175 -8.01 8.32 -12.82
C GLU A 175 -8.52 7.65 -11.53
N ILE A 176 -8.86 8.42 -10.50
CA ILE A 176 -9.31 7.87 -9.20
C ILE A 176 -10.84 7.90 -9.00
N CYS A 177 -11.54 8.77 -9.71
CA CYS A 177 -12.99 8.96 -9.61
C CYS A 177 -13.78 8.07 -10.57
N ASP A 178 -13.30 7.85 -11.79
CA ASP A 178 -14.12 7.29 -12.86
C ASP A 178 -13.79 5.84 -13.17
N ALA A 179 -14.83 5.03 -13.44
CA ALA A 179 -14.70 3.57 -13.50
C ALA A 179 -14.11 3.05 -14.81
N ASP A 180 -13.99 3.90 -15.82
CA ASP A 180 -13.42 3.64 -17.15
C ASP A 180 -11.95 4.06 -17.27
N SER A 181 -11.43 4.78 -16.28
CA SER A 181 -10.02 5.18 -16.23
C SER A 181 -9.06 3.98 -16.21
N VAL A 182 -7.79 4.24 -16.54
CA VAL A 182 -6.79 3.18 -16.60
C VAL A 182 -6.45 2.68 -15.18
N LEU A 183 -6.25 3.62 -14.26
CA LEU A 183 -5.88 3.34 -12.88
C LEU A 183 -7.01 2.63 -12.13
N PHE A 184 -8.27 3.04 -12.33
CA PHE A 184 -9.41 2.36 -11.74
C PHE A 184 -9.48 0.91 -12.21
N ARG A 185 -9.40 0.65 -13.53
CA ARG A 185 -9.47 -0.71 -14.08
C ARG A 185 -8.37 -1.59 -13.52
N ARG A 186 -7.12 -1.10 -13.50
CA ARG A 186 -5.97 -1.81 -12.92
C ARG A 186 -6.18 -2.12 -11.43
N GLY A 187 -6.66 -1.15 -10.64
CA GLY A 187 -6.93 -1.33 -9.22
C GLY A 187 -8.07 -2.31 -8.93
N TRP A 188 -9.13 -2.24 -9.72
CA TRP A 188 -10.29 -3.13 -9.64
C TRP A 188 -9.91 -4.59 -9.98
N ASP A 189 -9.04 -4.78 -10.97
CA ASP A 189 -8.47 -6.09 -11.31
C ASP A 189 -7.54 -6.62 -10.21
N LEU A 190 -6.69 -5.75 -9.63
CA LEU A 190 -5.82 -6.09 -8.50
C LEU A 190 -6.64 -6.56 -7.30
N ARG A 191 -7.71 -5.83 -6.96
CA ARG A 191 -8.69 -6.30 -5.99
C ARG A 191 -9.15 -7.70 -6.35
N GLY A 192 -9.58 -7.93 -7.59
CA GLY A 192 -10.19 -9.20 -8.02
C GLY A 192 -9.23 -10.37 -7.81
N ARG A 193 -7.96 -10.14 -8.12
CA ARG A 193 -6.87 -11.07 -7.85
C ARG A 193 -6.69 -11.34 -6.36
N ILE A 194 -6.72 -10.31 -5.52
CA ILE A 194 -6.59 -10.44 -4.06
C ILE A 194 -7.77 -11.24 -3.50
N GLU A 195 -9.02 -10.95 -3.89
CA GLU A 195 -10.21 -11.72 -3.49
C GLU A 195 -10.08 -13.18 -3.91
N TYR A 196 -9.65 -13.45 -5.14
CA TYR A 196 -9.42 -14.81 -5.62
C TYR A 196 -8.39 -15.57 -4.76
N LEU A 197 -7.29 -14.93 -4.36
CA LEU A 197 -6.23 -15.55 -3.57
C LEU A 197 -6.61 -15.76 -2.10
N THR A 198 -7.26 -14.77 -1.49
CA THR A 198 -7.56 -14.74 -0.06
C THR A 198 -8.89 -15.40 0.28
N LYS A 199 -9.80 -15.51 -0.70
CA LYS A 199 -11.21 -15.91 -0.52
C LYS A 199 -12.01 -14.98 0.38
N VAL A 200 -11.49 -13.78 0.65
CA VAL A 200 -12.16 -12.73 1.42
C VAL A 200 -12.78 -11.72 0.44
N PRO A 201 -14.07 -11.37 0.58
CA PRO A 201 -14.67 -10.27 -0.17
C PRO A 201 -13.80 -9.02 -0.11
N THR A 202 -13.26 -8.58 -1.25
CA THR A 202 -12.30 -7.48 -1.33
C THR A 202 -12.94 -6.34 -2.10
N TYR A 203 -13.02 -5.14 -1.57
CA TYR A 203 -13.66 -4.01 -2.22
C TYR A 203 -12.62 -3.07 -2.81
N TYR A 204 -12.99 -2.29 -3.82
CA TYR A 204 -12.17 -1.20 -4.33
C TYR A 204 -12.76 0.14 -3.89
N TYR A 205 -11.93 1.04 -3.38
CA TYR A 205 -12.35 2.40 -3.07
C TYR A 205 -12.33 3.30 -4.30
N GLN A 206 -13.49 3.84 -4.66
CA GLN A 206 -13.62 4.90 -5.66
C GLN A 206 -13.72 6.25 -4.95
N TYR A 207 -12.77 7.14 -5.22
CA TYR A 207 -12.78 8.50 -4.66
C TYR A 207 -13.89 9.35 -5.29
N ARG A 208 -14.48 10.25 -4.50
CA ARG A 208 -15.38 11.28 -5.02
C ARG A 208 -15.20 12.65 -4.38
N VAL A 209 -15.22 13.67 -5.24
CA VAL A 209 -15.23 15.12 -4.94
C VAL A 209 -15.82 15.86 -6.15
N GLY A 210 -16.25 17.11 -6.00
CA GLY A 210 -16.78 17.93 -7.08
C GLY A 210 -18.28 17.74 -7.38
N GLY A 211 -19.04 17.18 -6.44
CA GLY A 211 -20.48 16.94 -6.61
C GLY A 211 -21.29 18.24 -6.73
N SER A 212 -22.30 18.27 -7.61
CA SER A 212 -23.13 19.48 -7.85
C SER A 212 -24.08 19.83 -6.70
N SER A 213 -24.67 18.82 -6.04
CA SER A 213 -25.51 19.00 -4.86
C SER A 213 -25.52 17.72 -4.01
N LEU A 214 -25.85 17.86 -2.72
CA LEU A 214 -26.02 16.70 -1.83
C LEU A 214 -27.08 15.71 -2.35
N ALA A 215 -28.19 16.22 -2.89
CA ALA A 215 -29.28 15.39 -3.40
C ALA A 215 -28.83 14.57 -4.62
N ASP A 216 -28.08 15.18 -5.53
CA ASP A 216 -27.54 14.48 -6.71
C ASP A 216 -26.51 13.43 -6.32
N GLU A 217 -25.65 13.76 -5.34
CA GLU A 217 -24.65 12.82 -4.83
C GLU A 217 -25.31 11.60 -4.17
N GLN A 218 -26.32 11.81 -3.32
CA GLN A 218 -27.08 10.72 -2.70
C GLN A 218 -27.83 9.86 -3.73
N ALA A 219 -28.26 10.45 -4.85
CA ALA A 219 -28.95 9.74 -5.93
C ALA A 219 -28.00 9.01 -6.91
N ARG A 220 -26.67 9.14 -6.76
CA ARG A 220 -25.69 8.49 -7.64
C ARG A 220 -25.90 6.97 -7.65
N LYS A 221 -25.88 6.41 -8.85
CA LYS A 221 -25.91 4.96 -9.07
C LYS A 221 -24.50 4.37 -9.07
N CYS A 222 -24.41 3.06 -8.82
CA CYS A 222 -23.15 2.35 -8.92
C CYS A 222 -22.58 2.49 -10.35
N PRO A 223 -21.33 2.92 -10.53
CA PRO A 223 -20.76 3.22 -11.85
C PRO A 223 -20.58 1.99 -12.74
N LYS A 224 -20.70 0.78 -12.20
CA LYS A 224 -20.50 -0.48 -12.94
C LYS A 224 -21.82 -1.16 -13.32
N CYS A 225 -22.78 -1.26 -12.40
CA CYS A 225 -24.05 -1.94 -12.65
C CYS A 225 -25.26 -1.00 -12.76
N GLY A 226 -25.12 0.28 -12.44
CA GLY A 226 -26.23 1.24 -12.39
C GLY A 226 -27.23 1.02 -11.25
N GLY A 227 -26.96 0.08 -10.34
CA GLY A 227 -27.82 -0.20 -9.19
C GLY A 227 -27.70 0.83 -8.08
N ASP A 228 -28.68 0.81 -7.17
CA ASP A 228 -28.63 1.53 -5.90
C ASP A 228 -27.59 0.93 -4.96
N TRP A 229 -26.92 1.80 -4.22
CA TRP A 229 -25.74 1.44 -3.41
C TRP A 229 -25.43 2.46 -2.31
N LEU A 230 -26.27 3.49 -2.12
CA LEU A 230 -26.20 4.36 -0.94
C LEU A 230 -26.53 3.53 0.30
N LEU A 231 -25.78 3.74 1.37
CA LEU A 231 -26.00 3.12 2.66
C LEU A 231 -26.85 4.03 3.55
N ASP A 232 -27.66 3.43 4.42
CA ASP A 232 -28.40 4.16 5.45
C ASP A 232 -27.45 4.82 6.47
N GLU A 233 -26.37 4.11 6.82
CA GLU A 233 -25.30 4.59 7.70
C GLU A 233 -23.93 4.38 7.03
N PRO A 234 -23.01 5.36 7.09
CA PRO A 234 -21.70 5.22 6.50
C PRO A 234 -20.86 4.18 7.25
N VAL A 235 -20.16 3.34 6.50
CA VAL A 235 -19.20 2.38 7.07
C VAL A 235 -17.89 3.11 7.38
N HIS A 236 -17.42 2.97 8.62
CA HIS A 236 -16.24 3.69 9.17
C HIS A 236 -16.33 5.21 9.05
N ASP A 237 -17.54 5.78 9.01
CA ASP A 237 -17.81 7.21 8.81
C ASP A 237 -17.21 7.82 7.52
N ILE A 238 -16.76 6.96 6.59
CA ILE A 238 -16.09 7.36 5.35
C ILE A 238 -16.86 6.84 4.14
N PHE A 239 -17.27 5.57 4.17
CA PHE A 239 -17.89 4.93 3.01
C PHE A 239 -19.40 5.03 3.08
N HIS A 240 -19.95 5.96 2.30
CA HIS A 240 -21.38 6.22 2.21
C HIS A 240 -22.05 5.33 1.17
N PHE A 241 -21.26 4.75 0.26
CA PHE A 241 -21.75 3.88 -0.80
C PHE A 241 -21.04 2.54 -0.75
N LYS A 242 -21.78 1.44 -0.93
CA LYS A 242 -21.25 0.09 -1.01
C LYS A 242 -22.12 -0.76 -1.95
N CYS A 243 -21.50 -1.23 -3.03
CA CYS A 243 -22.12 -2.17 -3.95
C CYS A 243 -21.47 -3.54 -3.79
N ASP A 244 -22.21 -4.53 -3.29
CA ASP A 244 -21.69 -5.88 -3.09
C ASP A 244 -21.52 -6.67 -4.39
N ASN A 245 -22.34 -6.39 -5.41
CA ASN A 245 -22.27 -7.05 -6.72
C ASN A 245 -21.02 -6.62 -7.51
N CYS A 246 -20.75 -5.32 -7.58
CA CYS A 246 -19.57 -4.78 -8.28
C CYS A 246 -18.36 -4.64 -7.37
N ARG A 247 -18.61 -4.80 -6.06
CA ARG A 247 -17.60 -4.94 -5.04
C ARG A 247 -16.83 -3.61 -4.89
N ILE A 248 -17.54 -2.49 -4.92
CA ILE A 248 -16.98 -1.13 -4.87
C ILE A 248 -17.56 -0.42 -3.67
N VAL A 249 -16.73 0.37 -2.98
CA VAL A 249 -17.20 1.36 -2.02
C VAL A 249 -16.76 2.76 -2.44
N SER A 250 -17.48 3.77 -2.00
CA SER A 250 -17.17 5.17 -2.30
C SER A 250 -17.63 6.06 -1.16
N ASN A 251 -17.01 7.23 -1.06
CA ASN A 251 -17.44 8.30 -0.17
C ASN A 251 -18.53 9.15 -0.85
N LEU A 252 -19.30 9.89 -0.05
CA LEU A 252 -20.05 11.04 -0.55
C LEU A 252 -19.03 12.14 -0.91
N SER A 253 -19.30 12.94 -1.95
CA SER A 253 -18.41 14.06 -2.31
C SER A 253 -18.02 14.88 -1.08
N TRP A 254 -16.71 15.04 -0.87
CA TRP A 254 -16.17 15.76 0.29
C TRP A 254 -16.68 17.20 0.41
N ASP A 255 -17.14 17.82 -0.68
CA ASP A 255 -17.74 19.16 -0.68
C ASP A 255 -19.06 19.26 0.11
N HIS A 256 -19.74 18.13 0.32
CA HIS A 256 -21.06 18.06 0.96
C HIS A 256 -21.05 17.35 2.31
N ILE A 257 -19.89 16.85 2.74
CA ILE A 257 -19.68 16.29 4.09
C ILE A 257 -19.30 17.46 5.01
N LYS A 258 -20.11 17.70 6.05
CA LYS A 258 -19.85 18.74 7.06
C LYS A 258 -19.20 18.17 8.30
#